data_AF-A0AAU5AQJ8-F1
#
_entry.id   AF-A0AAU5AQJ8-F1
#
_cell.length_a   1.000
_cell.length_b   1.000
_cell.length_c   1.000
_cell.angle_alpha   90.00
_cell.angle_beta   90.00
_cell.angle_gamma   90.00
#
_symmetry.space_group_name_H-M   'P 1'
#
loop_
_entity.id
_entity.type
_entity.pdbx_description
1 polymer ?
#
loop_
_entity_poly.entity_id
_entity_poly.type
_entity_poly.pdbx_seq_one_letter_code
_entity_poly.pdbx_strand_id
1 'polypeptide(L)'
;MNRTKLTHIQIGVLTAAFVPMLATGVVGGIGTYSNIGHAYGKGTALGALGAGEGATAVLALVLLGLTMLGQSSPRVVRMGLWALPAAASAMGAMAAPDPGRTVIYALTPMGMSVSAEGMAFLARRIVVHTDGRDAENERHTADLVQALAYHRARAAHHPSDRVRKSSERTSWRLARKIGVGDVALGSRLLDVQRDRITDGADAALASMFATAPIPMPASIVNAEESTETALKRSTADLPESPPAPITAPAVANPVRTPDPVPLGFLKSALPLKPVPAIGSALVNSIGSTPKRTTVAATSTRPRAATGRVPSAARSPQPRRTQAQLLDEARKATASLPDAKVTAEGIRREIRTSPANARMLRDTILAERAGTAVGTP
;
A
#
# COMPACT_ATOMS: atom_id res chain seq x y z
N MET A 1 -26.56 -16.19 2.34
CA MET A 1 -25.86 -14.95 1.93
C MET A 1 -26.58 -14.41 0.70
N ASN A 2 -27.14 -13.21 0.78
CA ASN A 2 -27.92 -12.64 -0.30
C ASN A 2 -26.97 -12.10 -1.37
N ARG A 3 -26.89 -12.77 -2.52
CA ARG A 3 -26.20 -12.23 -3.70
C ARG A 3 -26.93 -10.98 -4.15
N THR A 4 -26.22 -9.87 -4.24
CA THR A 4 -26.81 -8.61 -4.71
C THR A 4 -26.82 -8.62 -6.23
N LYS A 5 -27.98 -8.37 -6.85
CA LYS A 5 -28.10 -8.29 -8.31
C LYS A 5 -27.78 -6.86 -8.78
N LEU A 6 -27.08 -6.75 -9.91
CA LEU A 6 -26.88 -5.46 -10.57
C LEU A 6 -28.21 -4.93 -11.12
N THR A 7 -28.40 -3.61 -11.04
CA THR A 7 -29.55 -2.95 -11.67
C THR A 7 -29.33 -2.81 -13.18
N HIS A 8 -30.41 -2.69 -13.96
CA HIS A 8 -30.30 -2.46 -15.40
C HIS A 8 -29.48 -1.20 -15.75
N ILE A 9 -29.61 -0.14 -14.94
CA ILE A 9 -28.83 1.09 -15.09
C ILE A 9 -27.33 0.81 -14.85
N GLN A 10 -26.99 0.06 -13.80
CA GLN A 10 -25.60 -0.31 -13.52
C GLN A 10 -25.03 -1.16 -14.66
N ILE A 11 -25.77 -2.14 -15.17
CA ILE A 11 -25.36 -2.95 -16.32
C ILE A 11 -25.09 -2.05 -17.54
N GLY A 12 -25.97 -1.09 -17.83
CA GLY A 12 -25.79 -0.13 -18.92
C GLY A 12 -24.51 0.70 -18.78
N VAL A 13 -24.27 1.28 -17.60
CA VAL A 13 -23.05 2.08 -17.32
C VAL A 13 -21.78 1.23 -17.40
N LEU A 14 -21.79 0.02 -16.81
CA LEU A 14 -20.66 -0.90 -16.85
C LEU A 14 -20.33 -1.33 -18.29
N THR A 15 -21.35 -1.63 -19.08
CA THR A 15 -21.20 -1.99 -20.51
C THR A 15 -20.64 -0.80 -21.29
N ALA A 16 -21.15 0.41 -21.07
CA ALA A 16 -20.65 1.62 -21.72
C ALA A 16 -19.20 1.95 -21.34
N ALA A 17 -18.75 1.56 -20.13
CA ALA A 17 -17.36 1.69 -19.73
C ALA A 17 -16.47 0.58 -20.32
N PHE A 18 -16.97 -0.64 -20.44
CA PHE A 18 -16.21 -1.81 -20.90
C PHE A 18 -15.97 -1.80 -22.41
N VAL A 19 -16.99 -1.44 -23.20
CA VAL A 19 -16.92 -1.48 -24.67
C VAL A 19 -15.77 -0.64 -25.24
N PRO A 20 -15.55 0.62 -24.83
CA PRO A 20 -14.40 1.41 -25.29
C PRO A 20 -13.04 0.80 -24.90
N MET A 21 -12.94 0.17 -23.73
CA MET A 21 -11.69 -0.48 -23.29
C MET A 21 -11.36 -1.68 -24.16
N LEU A 22 -12.36 -2.51 -24.46
CA LEU A 22 -12.20 -3.65 -25.37
C LEU A 22 -11.89 -3.19 -26.80
N ALA A 23 -12.60 -2.18 -27.30
CA ALA A 23 -12.36 -1.60 -28.62
C ALA A 23 -10.94 -1.04 -28.74
N THR A 24 -10.43 -0.38 -27.71
CA THR A 24 -9.05 0.15 -27.68
C THR A 24 -8.02 -0.97 -27.79
N GLY A 25 -8.23 -2.09 -27.08
CA GLY A 25 -7.36 -3.27 -27.18
C GLY A 25 -7.35 -3.87 -28.58
N VAL A 26 -8.53 -4.06 -29.19
CA VAL A 26 -8.66 -4.62 -30.54
C VAL A 26 -8.04 -3.71 -31.59
N VAL A 27 -8.36 -2.41 -31.57
CA VAL A 27 -7.82 -1.41 -32.51
C VAL A 27 -6.31 -1.30 -32.37
N GLY A 28 -5.81 -1.29 -31.13
CA GLY A 28 -4.38 -1.25 -30.89
C GLY A 28 -3.67 -2.46 -31.49
N GLY A 29 -4.22 -3.67 -31.36
CA GLY A 29 -3.57 -4.87 -31.88
C GLY A 29 -3.57 -4.94 -33.41
N ILE A 30 -4.63 -4.46 -34.05
CA ILE A 30 -4.66 -4.22 -35.51
C ILE A 30 -3.56 -3.22 -35.90
N GLY A 31 -3.39 -2.16 -35.12
CA GLY A 31 -2.35 -1.15 -35.31
C GLY A 31 -0.94 -1.73 -35.24
N THR A 32 -0.65 -2.51 -34.20
CA THR A 32 0.66 -3.17 -34.02
C THR A 32 0.95 -4.15 -35.15
N TYR A 33 -0.04 -4.97 -35.55
CA TYR A 33 0.12 -5.89 -36.67
C TYR A 33 0.46 -5.16 -37.98
N SER A 34 -0.28 -4.09 -38.28
CA SER A 34 -0.04 -3.28 -39.48
C SER A 34 1.37 -2.67 -39.48
N ASN A 35 1.80 -2.17 -38.32
CA ASN A 35 3.08 -1.48 -38.16
C ASN A 35 4.29 -2.43 -38.27
N ILE A 36 4.25 -3.58 -37.58
CA ILE A 36 5.29 -4.61 -37.69
C ILE A 36 5.26 -5.27 -39.07
N GLY A 37 4.06 -5.46 -39.64
CA GLY A 37 3.86 -6.03 -40.98
C GLY A 37 4.54 -5.21 -42.07
N HIS A 38 4.49 -3.87 -41.95
CA HIS A 38 5.18 -2.99 -42.88
C HIS A 38 6.70 -3.02 -42.72
N ALA A 39 7.21 -3.16 -41.50
CA ALA A 39 8.65 -3.12 -41.22
C ALA A 39 9.38 -4.46 -41.44
N TYR A 40 8.75 -5.59 -41.11
CA TYR A 40 9.40 -6.92 -41.03
C TYR A 40 8.70 -8.02 -41.85
N GLY A 41 7.66 -7.68 -42.60
CA GLY A 41 6.85 -8.61 -43.39
C GLY A 41 5.75 -9.30 -42.58
N LYS A 42 4.70 -9.76 -43.27
CA LYS A 42 3.46 -10.28 -42.66
C LYS A 42 3.67 -11.50 -41.76
N GLY A 43 4.58 -12.41 -42.11
CA GLY A 43 4.85 -13.63 -41.34
C GLY A 43 5.52 -13.35 -39.98
N THR A 44 6.55 -12.51 -39.97
CA THR A 44 7.25 -12.06 -38.76
C THR A 44 6.31 -11.24 -37.86
N ALA A 45 5.47 -10.40 -38.47
CA ALA A 45 4.49 -9.60 -37.74
C ALA A 45 3.46 -10.46 -37.01
N LEU A 46 2.94 -11.50 -37.66
CA LEU A 46 1.94 -12.37 -37.06
C LEU A 46 2.53 -13.19 -35.89
N GLY A 47 3.77 -13.68 -36.04
CA GLY A 47 4.49 -14.37 -34.97
C GLY A 47 4.84 -13.45 -33.78
N ALA A 48 5.34 -12.24 -34.05
CA ALA A 48 5.65 -11.26 -33.02
C ALA A 48 4.40 -10.76 -32.28
N LEU A 49 3.31 -10.54 -33.00
CA LEU A 49 2.00 -10.17 -32.43
C LEU A 49 1.46 -11.27 -31.53
N GLY A 50 1.47 -12.52 -32.02
CA GLY A 50 1.03 -13.68 -31.24
C GLY A 50 1.86 -13.88 -29.97
N ALA A 51 3.18 -13.72 -30.06
CA ALA A 51 4.07 -13.88 -28.91
C ALA A 51 3.96 -12.73 -27.89
N GLY A 52 3.78 -11.48 -28.35
CA GLY A 52 3.69 -10.31 -27.48
C GLY A 52 2.27 -10.02 -27.01
N GLU A 53 1.40 -9.66 -27.95
CA GLU A 53 0.02 -9.25 -27.66
C GLU A 53 -0.91 -10.43 -27.39
N GLY A 54 -0.68 -11.57 -28.05
CA GLY A 54 -1.40 -12.79 -27.72
C GLY A 54 -1.14 -13.22 -26.28
N ALA A 55 0.12 -13.14 -25.83
CA ALA A 55 0.46 -13.44 -24.44
C ALA A 55 -0.17 -12.45 -23.44
N THR A 56 -0.19 -11.14 -23.75
CA THR A 56 -0.84 -10.15 -22.86
C THR A 56 -2.35 -10.31 -22.82
N ALA A 57 -2.98 -10.61 -23.96
CA ALA A 57 -4.40 -10.91 -24.04
C ALA A 57 -4.75 -12.16 -23.21
N VAL A 58 -3.94 -13.22 -23.30
CA VAL A 58 -4.10 -14.43 -22.48
C VAL A 58 -3.96 -14.09 -20.99
N LEU A 59 -2.94 -13.33 -20.58
CA LEU A 59 -2.80 -12.92 -19.18
C LEU A 59 -3.98 -12.06 -18.70
N ALA A 60 -4.50 -11.17 -19.54
CA ALA A 60 -5.66 -10.35 -19.23
C ALA A 60 -6.94 -11.21 -19.07
N LEU A 61 -7.15 -12.19 -19.94
CA LEU A 61 -8.26 -13.14 -19.85
C LEU A 61 -8.14 -14.04 -18.60
N VAL A 62 -6.93 -14.51 -18.27
CA VAL A 62 -6.68 -15.25 -17.04
C VAL A 62 -6.99 -14.39 -15.82
N LEU A 63 -6.51 -13.14 -15.79
CA LEU A 63 -6.79 -12.20 -14.71
C LEU A 63 -8.30 -11.95 -14.55
N LEU A 64 -9.00 -11.73 -15.67
CA LEU A 64 -10.45 -11.55 -15.69
C LEU A 64 -11.19 -12.79 -15.18
N GLY A 65 -10.82 -13.98 -15.66
CA GLY A 65 -11.40 -15.25 -15.23
C GLY A 65 -11.23 -15.49 -13.73
N LEU A 66 -10.01 -15.32 -13.20
CA LEU A 66 -9.72 -15.45 -11.77
C LEU A 66 -10.53 -14.44 -10.94
N THR A 67 -10.67 -13.21 -11.44
CA THR A 67 -11.48 -12.18 -10.79
C THR A 67 -12.95 -12.59 -10.73
N MET A 68 -13.51 -13.08 -11.85
CA MET A 68 -14.88 -13.59 -11.92
C MET A 68 -15.13 -14.83 -11.05
N LEU A 69 -14.10 -15.64 -10.81
CA LEU A 69 -14.12 -16.77 -9.88
C LEU A 69 -14.01 -16.34 -8.41
N GLY A 70 -13.90 -15.03 -8.13
CA GLY A 70 -13.68 -14.51 -6.78
C GLY A 70 -12.34 -14.94 -6.20
N GLN A 71 -11.32 -15.14 -7.04
CA GLN A 71 -9.97 -15.51 -6.62
C GLN A 71 -9.05 -14.30 -6.62
N SER A 72 -8.10 -14.28 -5.68
CA SER A 72 -7.06 -13.26 -5.63
C SER A 72 -6.18 -13.34 -6.88
N SER A 73 -5.81 -12.18 -7.42
CA SER A 73 -4.96 -12.12 -8.61
C SER A 73 -3.51 -12.53 -8.29
N PRO A 74 -2.93 -13.52 -8.97
CA PRO A 74 -1.54 -13.88 -8.77
C PRO A 74 -0.61 -12.73 -9.16
N ARG A 75 0.36 -12.40 -8.30
CA ARG A 75 1.33 -11.31 -8.57
C ARG A 75 2.09 -11.53 -9.88
N VAL A 76 2.39 -12.79 -10.23
CA VAL A 76 3.09 -13.15 -11.47
C VAL A 76 2.28 -12.74 -12.71
N VAL A 77 0.96 -12.94 -12.69
CA VAL A 77 0.07 -12.56 -13.81
C VAL A 77 0.06 -11.05 -13.98
N ARG A 78 -0.06 -10.29 -12.89
CA ARG A 78 0.02 -8.81 -12.96
C ARG A 78 1.39 -8.33 -13.44
N MET A 79 2.47 -8.91 -12.95
CA MET A 79 3.82 -8.55 -13.41
C MET A 79 3.96 -8.81 -14.92
N GLY A 80 3.46 -9.95 -15.41
CA GLY A 80 3.45 -10.26 -16.84
C GLY A 80 2.63 -9.27 -17.67
N LEU A 81 1.46 -8.85 -17.18
CA LEU A 81 0.56 -7.90 -17.84
C LEU A 81 1.20 -6.50 -18.04
N TRP A 82 2.19 -6.16 -17.21
CA TRP A 82 2.97 -4.93 -17.33
C TRP A 82 4.32 -5.12 -18.04
N ALA A 83 4.99 -6.26 -17.82
CA ALA A 83 6.31 -6.51 -18.38
C ALA A 83 6.27 -6.73 -19.90
N LEU A 84 5.30 -7.48 -20.41
CA LEU A 84 5.20 -7.76 -21.84
C LEU A 84 4.93 -6.48 -22.66
N PRO A 85 3.99 -5.60 -22.26
CA PRO A 85 3.76 -4.35 -22.98
C PRO A 85 4.92 -3.37 -22.82
N ALA A 86 5.60 -3.33 -21.67
CA ALA A 86 6.81 -2.53 -21.52
C ALA A 86 7.92 -2.99 -22.48
N ALA A 87 8.10 -4.30 -22.66
CA ALA A 87 9.04 -4.85 -23.64
C ALA A 87 8.63 -4.49 -25.08
N ALA A 88 7.35 -4.61 -25.41
CA ALA A 88 6.82 -4.21 -26.71
C ALA A 88 7.00 -2.70 -26.96
N SER A 89 6.79 -1.86 -25.95
CA SER A 89 7.02 -0.42 -26.00
C SER A 89 8.48 -0.07 -26.24
N ALA A 90 9.42 -0.79 -25.61
CA ALA A 90 10.84 -0.62 -25.85
C ALA A 90 11.22 -1.01 -27.28
N MET A 91 10.71 -2.13 -27.79
CA MET A 91 10.92 -2.53 -29.18
C MET A 91 10.32 -1.52 -30.17
N GLY A 92 9.09 -1.06 -29.92
CA GLY A 92 8.43 -0.04 -30.74
C GLY A 92 9.19 1.28 -30.77
N ALA A 93 9.77 1.69 -29.64
CA ALA A 93 10.61 2.87 -29.55
C ALA A 93 11.89 2.75 -30.40
N MET A 94 12.55 1.58 -30.37
CA MET A 94 13.76 1.33 -31.15
C MET A 94 13.52 1.17 -32.66
N ALA A 95 12.33 0.70 -33.05
CA ALA A 95 11.97 0.52 -34.45
C ALA A 95 11.45 1.81 -35.12
N ALA A 96 11.23 2.88 -34.36
CA ALA A 96 10.63 4.10 -34.89
C ALA A 96 11.64 4.94 -35.70
N PRO A 97 11.25 5.42 -36.89
CA PRO A 97 12.16 6.16 -37.78
C PRO A 97 12.36 7.63 -37.38
N ASP A 98 11.50 8.18 -36.54
CA ASP A 98 11.55 9.57 -36.10
C ASP A 98 11.02 9.73 -34.66
N PRO A 99 11.45 10.80 -33.93
CA PRO A 99 11.07 11.00 -32.53
C PRO A 99 9.56 11.09 -32.29
N GLY A 100 8.80 11.59 -33.28
CA GLY A 100 7.33 11.69 -33.17
C GLY A 100 6.68 10.31 -33.18
N ARG A 101 7.08 9.45 -34.11
CA ARG A 101 6.62 8.06 -34.19
C ARG A 101 7.15 7.21 -33.04
N THR A 102 8.32 7.51 -32.47
CA THR A 102 8.86 6.83 -31.27
C THR A 102 7.88 6.91 -30.11
N VAL A 103 7.34 8.09 -29.82
CA VAL A 103 6.40 8.28 -28.71
C VAL A 103 5.12 7.49 -28.96
N ILE A 104 4.59 7.53 -30.19
CA ILE A 104 3.37 6.82 -30.54
C ILE A 104 3.57 5.30 -30.42
N TYR A 105 4.64 4.77 -31.01
CA TYR A 105 4.91 3.33 -31.02
C TYR A 105 5.24 2.79 -29.61
N ALA A 106 5.87 3.62 -28.77
CA ALA A 106 6.12 3.25 -27.37
C ALA A 106 4.84 3.32 -26.51
N LEU A 107 3.93 4.25 -26.77
CA LEU A 107 2.74 4.45 -25.94
C LEU A 107 1.63 3.44 -26.25
N THR A 108 1.50 3.00 -27.51
CA THR A 108 0.41 2.11 -27.95
C THR A 108 0.32 0.82 -27.12
N PRO A 109 1.40 0.05 -26.87
CA PRO A 109 1.31 -1.16 -26.05
C PRO A 109 0.90 -0.86 -24.60
N MET A 110 1.36 0.25 -24.02
CA MET A 110 1.02 0.64 -22.65
C MET A 110 -0.46 1.02 -22.51
N GLY A 111 -1.05 1.62 -23.54
CA GLY A 111 -2.48 1.93 -23.58
C GLY A 111 -3.36 0.68 -23.37
N MET A 112 -2.95 -0.45 -23.95
CA MET A 112 -3.65 -1.74 -23.79
C MET A 112 -3.58 -2.27 -22.36
N SER A 113 -2.43 -2.19 -21.69
CA SER A 113 -2.29 -2.59 -20.28
C SER A 113 -3.22 -1.80 -19.37
N VAL A 114 -3.32 -0.49 -19.61
CA VAL A 114 -4.22 0.38 -18.85
C VAL A 114 -5.67 -0.03 -19.07
N SER A 115 -6.08 -0.33 -20.30
CA SER A 115 -7.41 -0.86 -20.60
C SER A 115 -7.66 -2.21 -19.92
N ALA A 116 -6.69 -3.13 -19.94
CA ALA A 116 -6.79 -4.44 -19.31
C ALA A 116 -6.93 -4.35 -17.78
N GLU A 117 -6.13 -3.52 -17.12
CA GLU A 117 -6.26 -3.24 -15.68
C GLU A 117 -7.58 -2.54 -15.35
N GLY A 118 -8.04 -1.62 -16.21
CA GLY A 118 -9.36 -1.00 -16.08
C GLY A 118 -10.50 -2.03 -16.12
N MET A 119 -10.44 -2.98 -17.06
CA MET A 119 -11.41 -4.07 -17.16
C MET A 119 -11.33 -5.01 -15.95
N ALA A 120 -10.13 -5.38 -15.50
CA ALA A 120 -9.95 -6.22 -14.30
C ALA A 120 -10.44 -5.52 -13.03
N PHE A 121 -10.23 -4.21 -12.91
CA PHE A 121 -10.77 -3.40 -11.83
C PHE A 121 -12.30 -3.37 -11.84
N LEU A 122 -12.91 -3.14 -13.01
CA LEU A 122 -14.36 -3.13 -13.18
C LEU A 122 -14.97 -4.50 -12.81
N ALA A 123 -14.39 -5.57 -13.33
CA ALA A 123 -14.71 -6.95 -13.03
C ALA A 123 -14.66 -7.24 -11.52
N ARG A 124 -13.57 -6.83 -10.85
CA ARG A 124 -13.42 -6.98 -9.40
C ARG A 124 -14.52 -6.22 -8.67
N ARG A 125 -14.85 -5.01 -9.09
CA ARG A 125 -15.89 -4.22 -8.42
C ARG A 125 -17.28 -4.84 -8.55
N ILE A 126 -17.58 -5.45 -9.69
CA ILE A 126 -18.81 -6.21 -9.90
C ILE A 126 -18.86 -7.40 -8.94
N VAL A 127 -17.81 -8.22 -8.91
CA VAL A 127 -17.75 -9.43 -8.06
C VAL A 127 -17.86 -9.07 -6.58
N VAL A 128 -17.15 -8.03 -6.14
CA VAL A 128 -17.25 -7.52 -4.77
C VAL A 128 -18.66 -7.07 -4.44
N HIS A 129 -19.35 -6.43 -5.39
CA HIS A 129 -20.73 -5.99 -5.17
C HIS A 129 -21.72 -7.18 -5.13
N THR A 130 -21.55 -8.17 -6.01
CA THR A 130 -22.47 -9.31 -6.11
C THR A 130 -22.30 -10.31 -4.98
N ASP A 131 -21.05 -10.64 -4.64
CA ASP A 131 -20.71 -11.67 -3.64
C ASP A 131 -20.45 -11.09 -2.24
N GLY A 132 -20.25 -9.77 -2.13
CA GLY A 132 -19.98 -9.09 -0.86
C GLY A 132 -18.60 -9.40 -0.27
N ARG A 133 -17.72 -10.06 -1.03
CA ARG A 133 -16.37 -10.45 -0.64
C ARG A 133 -15.34 -9.90 -1.61
N ASP A 134 -14.21 -9.45 -1.08
CA ASP A 134 -13.09 -8.97 -1.87
C ASP A 134 -11.87 -9.87 -1.65
N ALA A 135 -11.70 -10.87 -2.53
CA ALA A 135 -10.68 -11.89 -2.41
C ALA A 135 -9.25 -11.34 -2.33
N GLU A 136 -8.99 -10.20 -2.97
CA GLU A 136 -7.68 -9.55 -2.90
C GLU A 136 -7.44 -8.90 -1.53
N ASN A 137 -8.48 -8.27 -0.96
CA ASN A 137 -8.41 -7.69 0.39
C ASN A 137 -8.34 -8.78 1.47
N GLU A 138 -9.08 -9.88 1.28
CA GLU A 138 -9.04 -11.05 2.17
C GLU A 138 -7.64 -11.69 2.17
N ARG A 139 -7.04 -11.91 1.00
CA ARG A 139 -5.66 -12.40 0.89
C ARG A 139 -4.66 -11.46 1.57
N HIS A 140 -4.74 -10.16 1.28
CA HIS A 140 -3.85 -9.18 1.90
C HIS A 140 -3.98 -9.16 3.43
N THR A 141 -5.21 -9.27 3.93
CA THR A 141 -5.47 -9.34 5.38
C THR A 141 -4.93 -10.64 5.98
N ALA A 142 -5.11 -11.77 5.29
CA ALA A 142 -4.54 -13.06 5.70
C ALA A 142 -3.01 -13.02 5.79
N ASP A 143 -2.33 -12.48 4.78
CA ASP A 143 -0.87 -12.29 4.76
C ASP A 143 -0.41 -11.43 5.95
N LEU A 144 -1.13 -10.34 6.25
CA LEU A 144 -0.82 -9.47 7.39
C LEU A 144 -1.02 -10.17 8.74
N VAL A 145 -2.10 -10.93 8.90
CA VAL A 145 -2.40 -11.68 10.13
C VAL A 145 -1.36 -12.78 10.35
N GLN A 146 -0.97 -13.51 9.31
CA GLN A 146 0.09 -14.51 9.38
C GLN A 146 1.43 -13.88 9.76
N ALA A 147 1.81 -12.77 9.13
CA ALA A 147 3.03 -12.03 9.47
C ALA A 147 2.99 -11.49 10.91
N LEU A 148 1.83 -11.01 11.36
CA LEU A 148 1.65 -10.56 12.74
C LEU A 148 1.86 -11.71 13.73
N ALA A 149 1.23 -12.86 13.48
CA ALA A 149 1.36 -14.05 14.33
C ALA A 149 2.81 -14.52 14.40
N TYR A 150 3.52 -14.57 13.27
CA TYR A 150 4.94 -14.89 13.22
C TYR A 150 5.78 -13.92 14.08
N HIS A 151 5.58 -12.61 13.93
CA HIS A 151 6.34 -11.62 14.70
C HIS A 151 5.98 -11.60 16.19
N ARG A 152 4.74 -11.94 16.56
CA ARG A 152 4.32 -12.12 17.96
C ARG A 152 4.99 -13.33 18.58
N ALA A 153 4.96 -14.48 17.91
CA ALA A 153 5.64 -15.69 18.37
C ALA A 153 7.16 -15.47 18.50
N ARG A 154 7.77 -14.81 17.50
CA ARG A 154 9.20 -14.47 17.54
C ARG A 154 9.54 -13.46 18.65
N ALA A 155 8.63 -12.54 18.99
CA ALA A 155 8.85 -11.63 20.11
C ALA A 155 8.82 -12.34 21.48
N ALA A 156 8.00 -13.39 21.61
CA ALA A 156 7.86 -14.16 22.84
C ALA A 156 9.00 -15.16 23.06
N HIS A 157 9.42 -15.88 22.00
CA HIS A 157 10.29 -17.06 22.16
C HIS A 157 11.72 -16.92 21.62
N HIS A 158 12.08 -15.80 20.98
CA HIS A 158 13.41 -15.68 20.38
C HIS A 158 14.50 -15.40 21.43
N PRO A 159 15.66 -16.10 21.41
CA PRO A 159 16.68 -15.99 22.46
C PRO A 159 17.33 -14.61 22.56
N SER A 160 17.51 -13.91 21.45
CA SER A 160 18.11 -12.56 21.47
C SER A 160 17.09 -11.45 21.73
N ASP A 161 17.35 -10.60 22.72
CA ASP A 161 16.49 -9.45 23.07
C ASP A 161 16.35 -8.40 21.95
N ARG A 162 17.40 -8.22 21.13
CA ARG A 162 17.34 -7.30 19.98
C ARG A 162 16.28 -7.74 18.98
N VAL A 163 16.22 -9.03 18.66
CA VAL A 163 15.21 -9.58 17.75
C VAL A 163 13.83 -9.58 18.39
N ARG A 164 13.71 -9.83 19.71
CA ARG A 164 12.43 -9.70 20.42
C ARG A 164 11.84 -8.30 20.27
N LYS A 165 12.61 -7.27 20.66
CA LYS A 165 12.22 -5.85 20.54
C LYS A 165 11.93 -5.43 19.09
N SER A 166 12.72 -5.91 18.12
CA SER A 166 12.49 -5.62 16.69
C SER A 166 11.20 -6.26 16.17
N SER A 167 10.92 -7.50 16.59
CA SER A 167 9.71 -8.23 16.22
C SER A 167 8.48 -7.61 16.85
N GLU A 168 8.57 -7.19 18.11
CA GLU A 168 7.50 -6.45 18.79
C GLU A 168 7.17 -5.15 18.05
N ARG A 169 8.16 -4.32 17.73
CA ARG A 169 7.96 -3.09 16.93
C ARG A 169 7.33 -3.38 15.57
N THR A 170 7.78 -4.45 14.91
CA THR A 170 7.19 -4.87 13.62
C THR A 170 5.75 -5.33 13.79
N SER A 171 5.44 -6.06 14.86
CA SER A 171 4.06 -6.49 15.18
C SER A 171 3.14 -5.30 15.39
N TRP A 172 3.58 -4.24 16.06
CA TRP A 172 2.80 -3.00 16.22
C TRP A 172 2.56 -2.28 14.90
N ARG A 173 3.56 -2.28 14.00
CA ARG A 173 3.42 -1.72 12.65
C ARG A 173 2.45 -2.52 11.79
N LEU A 174 2.45 -3.85 11.90
CA LEU A 174 1.53 -4.73 11.19
C LEU A 174 0.11 -4.60 11.73
N ALA A 175 -0.06 -4.59 13.06
CA ALA A 175 -1.36 -4.41 13.72
C ALA A 175 -2.05 -3.11 13.28
N ARG A 176 -1.30 -2.02 13.07
CA ARG A 176 -1.84 -0.76 12.54
C ARG A 176 -2.46 -0.89 11.13
N LYS A 177 -2.02 -1.88 10.35
CA LYS A 177 -2.49 -2.10 8.97
C LYS A 177 -3.67 -3.07 8.89
N ILE A 178 -3.92 -3.87 9.94
CA ILE A 178 -5.02 -4.83 9.96
C ILE A 178 -6.35 -4.06 9.96
N GLY A 179 -7.29 -4.50 9.11
CA GLY A 179 -8.62 -3.90 9.00
C GLY A 179 -8.68 -2.59 8.21
N VAL A 180 -7.55 -2.05 7.73
CA VAL A 180 -7.55 -0.85 6.90
C VAL A 180 -8.16 -1.18 5.53
N GLY A 181 -9.29 -0.54 5.21
CA GLY A 181 -10.00 -0.75 3.94
C GLY A 181 -11.03 -1.89 3.96
N ASP A 182 -11.17 -2.60 5.08
CA ASP A 182 -12.22 -3.61 5.25
C ASP A 182 -13.50 -2.97 5.79
N VAL A 183 -14.39 -2.58 4.87
CA VAL A 183 -15.68 -1.96 5.20
C VAL A 183 -16.61 -2.95 5.92
N ALA A 184 -16.48 -4.25 5.64
CA ALA A 184 -17.29 -5.28 6.27
C ALA A 184 -16.85 -5.54 7.72
N LEU A 185 -15.55 -5.41 8.01
CA LEU A 185 -15.05 -5.50 9.39
C LEU A 185 -15.65 -4.42 10.27
N GLY A 186 -15.75 -3.18 9.78
CA GLY A 186 -16.35 -2.07 10.53
C GLY A 186 -17.79 -2.35 10.94
N SER A 187 -18.63 -2.84 10.02
CA SER A 187 -20.02 -3.20 10.35
C SER A 187 -20.08 -4.39 11.32
N ARG A 188 -19.28 -5.44 11.09
CA ARG A 188 -19.24 -6.62 11.98
C ARG A 188 -18.77 -6.28 13.39
N LEU A 189 -17.81 -5.37 13.55
CA LEU A 189 -17.36 -4.93 14.87
C LEU A 189 -18.47 -4.19 15.62
N LEU A 190 -19.25 -3.38 14.92
CA LEU A 190 -20.42 -2.71 15.50
C LEU A 190 -21.51 -3.71 15.86
N ASP A 191 -21.74 -4.74 15.05
CA ASP A 191 -22.71 -5.80 15.35
C ASP A 191 -22.27 -6.57 16.60
N VAL A 192 -21.01 -7.00 16.68
CA VAL A 192 -20.45 -7.65 17.89
C VAL A 192 -20.55 -6.73 19.12
N GLN A 193 -20.33 -5.43 18.95
CA GLN A 193 -20.47 -4.48 20.04
C GLN A 193 -21.93 -4.34 20.49
N ARG A 194 -22.88 -4.32 19.55
CA ARG A 194 -24.31 -4.31 19.86
C ARG A 194 -24.73 -5.57 20.59
N ASP A 195 -24.32 -6.74 20.11
CA ASP A 195 -24.61 -8.02 20.75
C ASP A 195 -24.12 -8.02 22.20
N ARG A 196 -22.86 -7.61 22.44
CA ARG A 196 -22.31 -7.50 23.80
C ARG A 196 -23.04 -6.49 24.68
N ILE A 197 -23.49 -5.37 24.12
CA ILE A 197 -24.28 -4.38 24.87
C ILE A 197 -25.66 -4.97 25.23
N THR A 198 -26.29 -5.67 24.30
CA THR A 198 -27.57 -6.35 24.53
C THR A 198 -27.45 -7.44 25.58
N ASP A 199 -26.43 -8.30 25.49
CA ASP A 199 -26.15 -9.34 26.48
C ASP A 199 -25.90 -8.73 27.87
N GLY A 200 -25.13 -7.64 27.93
CA GLY A 200 -24.88 -6.92 29.18
C GLY A 200 -26.13 -6.27 29.76
N ALA A 201 -27.01 -5.72 28.92
CA ALA A 201 -28.27 -5.13 29.34
C ALA A 201 -29.26 -6.19 29.83
N ASP A 202 -29.33 -7.35 29.17
CA ASP A 202 -30.15 -8.48 29.60
C ASP A 202 -29.69 -9.01 30.96
N ALA A 203 -28.37 -9.19 31.16
CA ALA A 203 -27.81 -9.58 32.45
C ALA A 203 -28.11 -8.56 33.57
N ALA A 204 -28.10 -7.26 33.26
CA ALA A 204 -28.46 -6.22 34.21
C ALA A 204 -29.96 -6.21 34.54
N LEU A 205 -30.83 -6.41 33.54
CA LEU A 205 -32.27 -6.54 33.77
C LEU A 205 -32.58 -7.80 34.59
N ALA A 206 -31.93 -8.92 34.28
CA ALA A 206 -32.04 -10.15 35.06
C ALA A 206 -31.63 -9.93 36.52
N SER A 207 -30.58 -9.15 36.81
CA SER A 207 -30.19 -8.86 38.20
C SER A 207 -31.16 -7.91 38.93
N MET A 208 -31.80 -6.99 38.22
CA MET A 208 -32.79 -6.06 38.80
C MET A 208 -34.14 -6.73 39.06
N PHE A 209 -34.56 -7.65 38.18
CA PHE A 209 -35.86 -8.35 38.28
C PHE A 209 -35.76 -9.71 38.95
N ALA A 210 -34.57 -10.30 39.06
CA ALA A 210 -34.35 -11.38 39.99
C ALA A 210 -34.54 -10.83 41.40
N THR A 211 -35.68 -11.15 41.99
CA THR A 211 -35.86 -11.05 43.44
C THR A 211 -34.79 -11.92 44.05
N ALA A 212 -33.74 -11.31 44.61
CA ALA A 212 -32.79 -12.05 45.40
C ALA A 212 -33.59 -12.81 46.48
N PRO A 213 -33.49 -14.16 46.54
CA PRO A 213 -33.79 -14.81 47.80
C PRO A 213 -32.88 -14.17 48.84
N ILE A 214 -33.46 -13.80 49.97
CA ILE A 214 -32.75 -13.41 51.19
C ILE A 214 -31.56 -14.38 51.40
N PRO A 215 -30.38 -13.88 51.78
CA PRO A 215 -29.13 -14.63 51.64
C PRO A 215 -29.10 -15.85 52.57
N MET A 216 -28.77 -17.02 52.01
CA MET A 216 -27.97 -18.01 52.73
C MET A 216 -26.49 -17.79 52.32
N PRO A 217 -25.55 -17.76 53.27
CA PRO A 217 -24.19 -17.31 53.00
C PRO A 217 -23.38 -18.40 52.32
N ALA A 218 -22.76 -18.09 51.17
CA ALA A 218 -21.56 -18.80 50.70
C ALA A 218 -20.70 -17.89 49.80
N SER A 219 -19.64 -17.39 50.45
CA SER A 219 -18.36 -16.85 49.96
C SER A 219 -18.30 -15.99 48.70
N ILE A 220 -18.05 -14.71 48.97
CA ILE A 220 -17.19 -13.81 48.20
C ILE A 220 -15.81 -14.44 48.06
N VAL A 221 -15.27 -14.54 46.84
CA VAL A 221 -13.82 -14.50 46.61
C VAL A 221 -13.54 -13.68 45.35
N ASN A 222 -13.29 -12.39 45.56
CA ASN A 222 -12.39 -11.63 44.71
C ASN A 222 -11.28 -11.06 45.59
N ALA A 223 -10.11 -10.99 44.99
CA ALA A 223 -8.80 -10.72 45.55
C ALA A 223 -8.70 -9.43 46.38
N GLU A 224 -7.85 -9.45 47.43
CA GLU A 224 -6.67 -8.59 47.51
C GLU A 224 -5.63 -9.11 48.54
N GLU A 225 -4.40 -9.16 48.05
CA GLU A 225 -3.08 -9.03 48.68
C GLU A 225 -2.99 -8.56 50.15
N SER A 226 -2.27 -9.29 51.03
CA SER A 226 -0.88 -8.97 51.44
C SER A 226 -0.42 -9.57 52.80
N THR A 227 0.84 -10.05 52.81
CA THR A 227 1.84 -10.13 53.92
C THR A 227 1.75 -11.19 55.04
N GLU A 228 2.79 -12.07 55.06
CA GLU A 228 3.55 -12.67 56.19
C GLU A 228 2.81 -13.41 57.33
N THR A 229 3.28 -14.50 57.95
CA THR A 229 4.61 -15.11 58.13
C THR A 229 4.47 -16.57 58.60
N ALA A 230 5.44 -17.40 58.20
CA ALA A 230 5.93 -18.68 58.74
C ALA A 230 5.11 -19.48 59.78
N LEU A 231 4.83 -20.76 59.46
CA LEU A 231 5.25 -21.90 60.29
C LEU A 231 5.17 -23.23 59.53
N LYS A 232 6.29 -23.95 59.54
CA LYS A 232 6.51 -25.26 58.91
C LYS A 232 5.62 -26.34 59.53
N ARG A 233 4.97 -27.18 58.72
CA ARG A 233 4.79 -28.60 59.06
C ARG A 233 4.74 -29.47 57.81
N SER A 234 5.68 -30.41 57.80
CA SER A 234 5.91 -31.48 56.84
C SER A 234 4.87 -32.60 57.01
N THR A 235 4.42 -33.17 55.90
CA THR A 235 4.05 -34.60 55.80
C THR A 235 4.33 -35.06 54.38
N ALA A 236 5.08 -36.16 54.30
CA ALA A 236 5.67 -36.75 53.11
C ALA A 236 4.74 -37.77 52.42
N ASP A 237 5.05 -37.98 51.14
CA ASP A 237 4.85 -39.15 50.28
C ASP A 237 3.44 -39.72 50.06
N LEU A 238 2.95 -39.59 48.81
CA LEU A 238 2.51 -40.69 47.93
C LEU A 238 2.16 -40.15 46.50
N PRO A 239 2.08 -40.99 45.46
CA PRO A 239 2.86 -40.84 44.22
C PRO A 239 2.11 -40.17 43.06
N GLU A 240 2.92 -39.61 42.16
CA GLU A 240 2.55 -38.96 40.90
C GLU A 240 1.90 -39.95 39.92
N SER A 241 0.70 -39.61 39.43
CA SER A 241 0.05 -40.32 38.30
C SER A 241 0.10 -39.45 37.04
N PRO A 242 0.32 -40.07 35.86
CA PRO A 242 0.64 -39.37 34.61
C PRO A 242 -0.58 -38.69 33.95
N PRO A 243 -0.39 -37.64 33.15
CA PRO A 243 -1.49 -36.94 32.48
C PRO A 243 -2.06 -37.75 31.30
N ALA A 244 -3.40 -37.89 31.30
CA ALA A 244 -4.18 -38.47 30.21
C ALA A 244 -4.34 -37.50 29.01
N PRO A 245 -4.61 -38.02 27.80
CA PRO A 245 -4.28 -37.36 26.53
C PRO A 245 -5.34 -36.37 26.02
N ILE A 246 -4.85 -35.39 25.25
CA ILE A 246 -5.62 -34.34 24.59
C ILE A 246 -6.26 -34.90 23.32
N THR A 247 -7.59 -34.93 23.27
CA THR A 247 -8.36 -35.29 22.07
C THR A 247 -8.32 -34.14 21.05
N ALA A 248 -7.64 -34.35 19.93
CA ALA A 248 -7.74 -33.52 18.73
C ALA A 248 -8.78 -34.13 17.75
N PRO A 249 -9.64 -33.35 17.07
CA PRO A 249 -10.32 -33.86 15.89
C PRO A 249 -9.41 -33.73 14.66
N ALA A 250 -9.13 -34.89 14.07
CA ALA A 250 -8.46 -35.07 12.81
C ALA A 250 -9.29 -34.52 11.63
N VAL A 251 -8.65 -33.79 10.70
CA VAL A 251 -8.58 -34.14 9.26
C VAL A 251 -7.32 -33.47 8.69
N ALA A 252 -6.23 -34.22 8.60
CA ALA A 252 -5.11 -33.92 7.72
C ALA A 252 -4.95 -35.11 6.77
N ASN A 253 -5.43 -34.96 5.54
CA ASN A 253 -4.99 -35.80 4.43
C ASN A 253 -3.77 -35.10 3.81
N PRO A 254 -2.55 -35.68 3.87
CA PRO A 254 -1.43 -35.15 3.10
C PRO A 254 -1.61 -35.52 1.63
N VAL A 255 -1.88 -34.53 0.79
CA VAL A 255 -1.69 -34.66 -0.66
C VAL A 255 -0.18 -34.81 -0.91
N ARG A 256 0.22 -36.00 -1.36
CA ARG A 256 1.58 -36.36 -1.77
C ARG A 256 2.00 -35.49 -2.96
N THR A 257 3.01 -34.66 -2.80
CA THR A 257 3.77 -34.05 -3.90
C THR A 257 4.62 -35.13 -4.59
N PRO A 258 4.67 -35.20 -5.94
CA PRO A 258 5.61 -36.09 -6.61
C PRO A 258 7.05 -35.58 -6.48
N ASP A 259 7.99 -36.50 -6.31
CA ASP A 259 9.42 -36.23 -6.18
C ASP A 259 10.01 -35.59 -7.46
N PRO A 260 10.96 -34.64 -7.33
CA PRO A 260 11.62 -34.03 -8.47
C PRO A 260 12.53 -35.02 -9.19
N VAL A 261 12.24 -35.28 -10.47
CA VAL A 261 13.14 -36.01 -11.37
C VAL A 261 14.34 -35.12 -11.71
N PRO A 262 15.60 -35.59 -11.55
CA PRO A 262 16.76 -34.83 -11.98
C PRO A 262 16.84 -34.81 -13.52
N LEU A 263 16.58 -33.65 -14.13
CA LEU A 263 16.91 -33.42 -15.53
C LEU A 263 18.38 -33.01 -15.64
N GLY A 264 19.17 -33.93 -16.18
CA GLY A 264 20.59 -33.76 -16.43
C GLY A 264 20.89 -32.59 -17.37
N PHE A 265 21.91 -31.82 -16.99
CA PHE A 265 22.58 -30.86 -17.84
C PHE A 265 23.18 -31.56 -19.07
N LEU A 266 22.63 -31.29 -20.26
CA LEU A 266 23.36 -31.51 -21.50
C LEU A 266 23.18 -30.30 -22.43
N LYS A 267 24.35 -29.76 -22.78
CA LYS A 267 24.64 -28.78 -23.83
C LYS A 267 23.82 -29.04 -25.11
N SER A 268 23.35 -27.97 -25.73
CA SER A 268 23.44 -27.84 -27.19
C SER A 268 23.57 -26.38 -27.57
N ALA A 269 24.80 -25.99 -27.90
CA ALA A 269 25.11 -24.73 -28.56
C ALA A 269 24.87 -24.92 -30.06
N LEU A 270 23.94 -24.17 -30.64
CA LEU A 270 23.82 -24.03 -32.08
C LEU A 270 24.36 -22.66 -32.51
N PRO A 271 25.22 -22.60 -33.54
CA PRO A 271 25.90 -21.37 -33.94
C PRO A 271 24.94 -20.44 -34.70
N LEU A 272 24.74 -19.24 -34.17
CA LEU A 272 24.05 -18.17 -34.89
C LEU A 272 24.95 -17.64 -36.00
N LYS A 273 24.49 -17.82 -37.24
CA LYS A 273 25.08 -17.31 -38.48
C LYS A 273 24.77 -15.80 -38.59
N PRO A 274 25.75 -14.90 -38.80
CA PRO A 274 25.47 -13.49 -39.01
C PRO A 274 24.98 -13.23 -40.43
N VAL A 275 23.93 -12.42 -40.59
CA VAL A 275 23.34 -12.00 -41.88
C VAL A 275 23.25 -10.46 -41.88
N PRO A 276 23.46 -9.79 -43.04
CA PRO A 276 24.28 -8.60 -43.15
C PRO A 276 23.53 -7.27 -42.95
N ALA A 277 24.29 -6.24 -42.57
CA ALA A 277 23.86 -4.85 -42.55
C ALA A 277 23.88 -4.26 -43.97
N ILE A 278 22.69 -3.89 -44.49
CA ILE A 278 22.46 -3.09 -45.71
C ILE A 278 21.10 -2.42 -45.47
N GLY A 279 20.81 -1.14 -45.69
CA GLY A 279 21.52 0.03 -46.17
C GLY A 279 20.46 1.15 -46.18
N SER A 280 20.82 2.37 -45.73
CA SER A 280 19.89 3.50 -45.63
C SER A 280 19.23 3.82 -46.98
N ALA A 281 17.90 3.85 -47.00
CA ALA A 281 17.13 4.46 -48.08
C ALA A 281 16.54 5.80 -47.60
N LEU A 282 16.98 6.86 -48.28
CA LEU A 282 16.66 8.26 -48.10
C LEU A 282 15.40 8.60 -48.91
N VAL A 283 14.28 8.99 -48.29
CA VAL A 283 13.18 9.68 -48.99
C VAL A 283 12.44 10.68 -48.08
N ASN A 284 12.72 11.95 -48.38
CA ASN A 284 11.86 13.14 -48.52
C ASN A 284 10.83 13.52 -47.45
N SER A 285 11.21 14.61 -46.76
CA SER A 285 10.42 15.53 -45.96
C SER A 285 9.36 16.29 -46.76
N ILE A 286 8.10 16.20 -46.34
CA ILE A 286 7.00 17.16 -46.55
C ILE A 286 6.09 16.97 -45.33
N GLY A 287 5.66 17.92 -44.52
CA GLY A 287 5.69 19.36 -44.43
C GLY A 287 4.64 19.75 -43.37
N SER A 288 4.85 20.88 -42.70
CA SER A 288 3.83 21.64 -41.93
C SER A 288 3.48 21.19 -40.51
N THR A 289 4.20 21.80 -39.58
CA THR A 289 3.87 22.01 -38.16
C THR A 289 2.56 22.78 -37.94
N PRO A 290 1.87 22.53 -36.82
CA PRO A 290 1.46 23.66 -35.98
C PRO A 290 1.99 23.55 -34.55
N LYS A 291 2.55 24.69 -34.11
CA LYS A 291 3.07 25.02 -32.78
C LYS A 291 1.97 24.82 -31.73
N ARG A 292 2.12 23.83 -30.82
CA ARG A 292 1.24 23.68 -29.65
C ARG A 292 2.04 23.88 -28.36
N THR A 293 1.70 24.97 -27.69
CA THR A 293 2.21 25.42 -26.39
C THR A 293 2.03 24.34 -25.33
N THR A 294 3.12 23.93 -24.69
CA THR A 294 3.13 23.01 -23.55
C THR A 294 2.66 23.74 -22.29
N VAL A 295 1.49 23.39 -21.77
CA VAL A 295 1.05 23.79 -20.43
C VAL A 295 1.57 22.75 -19.44
N ALA A 296 2.38 23.20 -18.47
CA ALA A 296 2.93 22.34 -17.43
C ALA A 296 1.79 21.77 -16.56
N ALA A 297 1.67 20.44 -16.52
CA ALA A 297 0.78 19.74 -15.62
C ALA A 297 1.29 19.90 -14.18
N THR A 298 0.52 20.58 -13.34
CA THR A 298 0.72 20.65 -11.90
C THR A 298 0.56 19.26 -11.30
N SER A 299 1.69 18.65 -10.90
CA SER A 299 1.72 17.42 -10.11
C SER A 299 1.02 17.64 -8.77
N THR A 300 -0.16 17.04 -8.60
CA THR A 300 -0.88 17.07 -7.32
C THR A 300 -0.18 16.13 -6.34
N ARG A 301 0.56 16.72 -5.39
CA ARG A 301 1.28 15.99 -4.33
C ARG A 301 0.31 15.11 -3.51
N PRO A 302 0.71 13.89 -3.08
CA PRO A 302 -0.15 12.99 -2.31
C PRO A 302 -0.66 13.64 -1.02
N ARG A 303 -1.98 13.62 -0.79
CA ARG A 303 -2.62 14.14 0.44
C ARG A 303 -2.23 13.28 1.64
N ALA A 304 -1.83 13.92 2.73
CA ALA A 304 -1.63 13.27 4.02
C ALA A 304 -2.99 12.79 4.60
N ALA A 305 -2.98 11.66 5.30
CA ALA A 305 -4.17 10.99 5.86
C ALA A 305 -4.91 11.79 6.94
N THR A 306 -4.28 12.82 7.50
CA THR A 306 -4.95 13.82 8.33
C THR A 306 -5.27 15.02 7.44
N GLY A 307 -6.55 15.21 7.11
CA GLY A 307 -7.02 16.38 6.37
C GLY A 307 -6.55 17.70 7.02
N ARG A 308 -6.51 18.78 6.23
CA ARG A 308 -6.16 20.10 6.75
C ARG A 308 -7.20 20.50 7.80
N VAL A 309 -6.74 20.82 9.01
CA VAL A 309 -7.60 21.28 10.10
C VAL A 309 -8.48 22.43 9.58
N PRO A 310 -9.82 22.36 9.71
CA PRO A 310 -10.72 23.43 9.31
C PRO A 310 -10.30 24.75 9.95
N SER A 311 -10.41 25.86 9.22
CA SER A 311 -10.08 27.20 9.73
C SER A 311 -10.80 27.51 11.04
N ALA A 312 -12.02 26.99 11.21
CA ALA A 312 -12.84 27.12 12.41
C ALA A 312 -12.29 26.37 13.64
N ALA A 313 -11.50 25.30 13.44
CA ALA A 313 -10.88 24.53 14.52
C ALA A 313 -9.47 25.04 14.87
N ARG A 314 -9.01 26.11 14.22
CA ARG A 314 -7.72 26.73 14.50
C ARG A 314 -7.90 27.72 15.65
N SER A 315 -7.33 27.41 16.81
CA SER A 315 -7.28 28.35 17.93
C SER A 315 -6.67 29.69 17.46
N PRO A 316 -7.27 30.85 17.78
CA PRO A 316 -6.70 32.16 17.50
C PRO A 316 -5.51 32.38 18.44
N GLN A 317 -4.41 31.71 18.15
CA GLN A 317 -3.17 31.90 18.89
C GLN A 317 -2.65 33.30 18.51
N PRO A 318 -2.42 34.20 19.47
CA PRO A 318 -1.88 35.53 19.16
C PRO A 318 -0.54 35.34 18.46
N ARG A 319 -0.46 35.78 17.20
CA ARG A 319 0.80 35.75 16.45
C ARG A 319 1.75 36.71 17.14
N ARG A 320 2.88 36.21 17.63
CA ARG A 320 3.97 37.05 18.14
C ARG A 320 4.31 38.08 17.06
N THR A 321 4.27 39.35 17.42
CA THR A 321 4.60 40.42 16.48
C THR A 321 6.11 40.44 16.25
N GLN A 322 6.55 41.04 15.15
CA GLN A 322 7.97 41.15 14.84
C GLN A 322 8.76 41.90 15.92
N ALA A 323 8.15 42.92 16.53
CA ALA A 323 8.74 43.66 17.65
C ALA A 323 8.97 42.76 18.88
N GLN A 324 8.01 41.91 19.24
CA GLN A 324 8.15 40.97 20.35
C GLN A 324 9.28 39.96 20.12
N LEU A 325 9.43 39.49 18.87
CA LEU A 325 10.53 38.58 18.49
C LEU A 325 11.90 39.27 18.55
N LEU A 326 11.98 40.56 18.24
CA LEU A 326 13.22 41.34 18.38
C LEU A 326 13.62 41.49 19.85
N ASP A 327 12.66 41.79 20.74
CA ASP A 327 12.95 41.95 22.16
C ASP A 327 13.38 40.63 22.83
N GLU A 328 12.73 39.51 22.48
CA GLU A 328 13.16 38.18 22.90
C GLU A 328 14.56 37.83 22.36
N ALA A 329 14.86 38.23 21.11
CA ALA A 329 16.16 37.98 20.50
C ALA A 329 17.28 38.83 21.12
N ARG A 330 17.01 40.08 21.48
CA ARG A 330 17.96 40.92 22.22
C ARG A 330 18.29 40.30 23.58
N LYS A 331 17.28 39.82 24.32
CA LYS A 331 17.49 39.12 25.60
C LYS A 331 18.30 37.84 25.44
N ALA A 332 17.97 37.01 24.44
CA ALA A 332 18.66 35.73 24.20
C ALA A 332 20.12 35.91 23.74
N THR A 333 20.44 37.03 23.10
CA THR A 333 21.78 37.29 22.57
C THR A 333 22.63 38.21 23.44
N ALA A 334 22.08 38.78 24.52
CA ALA A 334 22.73 39.80 25.35
C ALA A 334 24.10 39.36 25.90
N SER A 335 24.27 38.09 26.24
CA SER A 335 25.52 37.53 26.78
C SER A 335 26.46 36.96 25.72
N LEU A 336 26.08 37.02 24.43
CA LEU A 336 26.86 36.42 23.34
C LEU A 336 27.71 37.48 22.62
N PRO A 337 28.98 37.18 22.32
CA PRO A 337 29.79 38.01 21.43
C PRO A 337 29.24 37.93 20.00
N ASP A 338 29.46 38.99 19.21
CA ASP A 338 28.86 39.15 17.88
C ASP A 338 29.17 37.98 16.93
N ALA A 339 30.37 37.43 17.02
CA ALA A 339 30.78 36.25 16.24
C ALA A 339 29.94 34.98 16.53
N LYS A 340 29.23 34.93 17.66
CA LYS A 340 28.38 33.79 18.06
C LYS A 340 26.89 34.04 17.83
N VAL A 341 26.49 35.22 17.37
CA VAL A 341 25.09 35.54 17.04
C VAL A 341 24.75 34.94 15.68
N THR A 342 24.36 33.65 15.68
CA THR A 342 23.99 32.92 14.45
C THR A 342 22.47 32.81 14.29
N ALA A 343 22.01 32.78 13.04
CA ALA A 343 20.58 32.66 12.73
C ALA A 343 19.99 31.32 13.23
N GLU A 344 20.75 30.21 13.18
CA GLU A 344 20.29 28.92 13.71
C GLU A 344 20.23 28.90 15.25
N GLY A 345 21.13 29.63 15.94
CA GLY A 345 21.05 29.81 17.39
C GLY A 345 19.76 30.52 17.80
N ILE A 346 19.50 31.69 17.20
CA ILE A 346 18.27 32.48 17.44
C ILE A 346 17.01 31.66 17.11
N ARG A 347 17.04 30.89 16.02
CA ARG A 347 15.92 30.05 15.60
C ARG A 347 15.57 28.98 16.63
N ARG A 348 16.57 28.31 17.21
CA ARG A 348 16.37 27.23 18.18
C ARG A 348 15.88 27.77 19.52
N GLU A 349 16.44 28.90 19.94
CA GLU A 349 16.11 29.52 21.23
C GLU A 349 14.69 30.10 21.23
N ILE A 350 14.32 30.85 20.19
CA ILE A 350 13.03 31.57 20.11
C ILE A 350 11.96 30.76 19.36
N ARG A 351 12.34 29.60 18.80
CA ARG A 351 11.48 28.69 18.02
C ARG A 351 10.73 29.40 16.88
N THR A 352 11.45 30.24 16.14
CA THR A 352 10.89 31.00 15.00
C THR A 352 11.22 30.35 13.65
N SER A 353 10.68 30.92 12.57
CA SER A 353 10.96 30.45 11.21
C SER A 353 12.39 30.78 10.78
N PRO A 354 13.00 30.02 9.85
CA PRO A 354 14.35 30.32 9.34
C PRO A 354 14.47 31.71 8.70
N ALA A 355 13.40 32.20 8.06
CA ALA A 355 13.38 33.52 7.45
C ALA A 355 13.43 34.63 8.50
N ASN A 356 12.58 34.53 9.54
CA ASN A 356 12.56 35.49 10.62
C ASN A 356 13.88 35.49 11.40
N ALA A 357 14.48 34.33 11.65
CA ALA A 357 15.74 34.24 12.38
C ALA A 357 16.91 34.94 11.67
N ARG A 358 16.95 34.90 10.32
CA ARG A 358 17.96 35.62 9.54
C ARG A 358 17.77 37.13 9.65
N MET A 359 16.54 37.62 9.49
CA MET A 359 16.24 39.04 9.66
C MET A 359 16.60 39.54 11.06
N LEU A 360 16.21 38.80 12.12
CA LEU A 360 16.53 39.17 13.50
C LEU A 360 18.04 39.25 13.76
N ARG A 361 18.82 38.30 13.22
CA ARG A 361 20.29 38.32 13.31
C ARG A 361 20.84 39.59 12.67
N ASP A 362 20.42 39.88 11.45
CA ASP A 362 20.97 40.98 10.67
C ASP A 362 20.61 42.34 11.32
N THR A 363 19.40 42.47 11.87
CA THR A 363 18.99 43.63 12.67
C THR A 363 19.83 43.78 13.95
N ILE A 364 20.06 42.71 14.71
CA ILE A 364 20.87 42.78 15.95
C ILE A 364 22.34 43.12 15.66
N LEU A 365 22.93 42.54 14.61
CA LEU A 365 24.30 42.85 14.22
C LEU A 365 24.44 44.30 13.73
N ALA A 366 23.45 44.81 13.00
CA ALA A 366 23.41 46.21 12.59
C ALA A 366 23.29 47.17 13.79
N GLU A 367 22.43 46.85 14.77
CA GLU A 367 22.29 47.63 16.00
C GLU A 367 23.60 47.67 16.81
N ARG A 368 24.29 46.55 16.94
CA ARG A 368 25.57 46.47 17.68
C ARG A 368 26.71 47.18 16.96
N ALA A 369 26.80 47.05 15.64
CA ALA A 369 27.78 47.77 14.83
C ALA A 369 27.55 49.29 14.90
N GLY A 370 26.28 49.75 14.90
CA GLY A 370 25.94 51.16 15.08
C GLY A 370 26.27 51.71 16.46
N THR A 371 26.16 50.87 17.51
CA THR A 371 26.52 51.27 18.89
C THR A 371 28.02 51.39 19.09
N ALA A 372 28.83 50.53 18.43
CA ALA A 372 30.29 50.57 18.51
C ALA A 372 30.92 51.82 17.85
N VAL A 373 30.21 52.48 16.93
CA VAL A 373 30.70 53.67 16.19
C VAL A 373 30.30 54.98 16.89
N GLY A 374 29.39 54.94 17.88
CA GLY A 374 28.80 56.12 18.52
C GLY A 374 29.33 56.49 19.91
N THR A 375 30.50 56.00 20.32
CA THR A 375 31.11 56.36 21.62
C THR A 375 32.28 57.32 21.39
N PRO A 376 32.19 58.63 21.70
CA PRO A 376 33.34 59.53 21.73
C PRO A 376 34.29 59.23 22.90
#